data_AF-A0A838TRK5-F1
#
_entry.id   AF-A0A838TRK5-F1
#
_cell.length_a   1.000
_cell.length_b   1.000
_cell.length_c   1.000
_cell.angle_alpha   90.00
_cell.angle_beta   90.00
_cell.angle_gamma   90.00
#
_symmetry.space_group_name_H-M   'P 1'
#
loop_
_entity.id
_entity.type
_entity.pdbx_description
1 polymer ?
#
loop_
_entity_poly.entity_id
_entity_poly.type
_entity_poly.pdbx_seq_one_letter_code
_entity_poly.pdbx_strand_id
1 'polypeptide(L)' 'MDQQNQPQSGDTHVCMGTCQAVITDEQYKGGLTACGAESCDMKGHPLGKGHKDEATGKNVSEE' A
#
# COMPACT_ATOMS: atom_id res chain seq x y z
N MET A 1 -2.57 -27.67 -7.72
CA MET A 1 -1.56 -26.60 -7.60
C MET A 1 -2.04 -25.56 -8.61
N ASP A 2 -2.48 -24.35 -8.26
CA ASP A 2 -1.77 -23.30 -7.53
C ASP A 2 -2.79 -22.39 -6.78
N GLN A 3 -2.90 -22.56 -5.45
CA GLN A 3 -3.62 -21.63 -4.56
C GLN A 3 -2.62 -20.66 -3.92
N GLN A 4 -1.84 -19.96 -4.73
CA GLN A 4 -0.87 -19.03 -4.18
C GLN A 4 -0.99 -17.70 -4.90
N ASN A 5 -1.13 -16.66 -4.06
CA ASN A 5 -0.85 -15.27 -4.36
C ASN A 5 -2.05 -14.34 -4.58
N GLN A 6 -3.00 -14.34 -3.65
CA GLN A 6 -3.66 -13.09 -3.28
C GLN A 6 -3.27 -12.82 -1.82
N PRO A 7 -2.51 -11.76 -1.48
CA PRO A 7 -2.44 -11.31 -0.10
C PRO A 7 -3.86 -10.92 0.29
N GLN A 8 -4.52 -11.79 1.05
CA GLN A 8 -5.84 -11.55 1.59
C GLN A 8 -5.81 -10.23 2.37
N SER A 9 -6.68 -9.33 1.96
CA SER A 9 -6.97 -8.03 2.55
C SER A 9 -7.01 -8.08 4.09
N GLY A 10 -6.26 -7.19 4.74
CA GLY A 10 -6.36 -6.95 6.18
C GLY A 10 -5.25 -6.07 6.74
N ASP A 11 -4.02 -6.33 6.30
CA ASP A 11 -2.79 -5.85 6.96
C ASP A 11 -1.80 -5.19 5.98
N THR A 12 -2.27 -4.64 4.86
CA THR A 12 -1.43 -3.84 3.97
C THR A 12 -1.89 -2.40 3.94
N HIS A 13 -0.90 -1.51 3.89
CA HIS A 13 -1.10 -0.07 3.81
C HIS A 13 -0.53 0.44 2.49
N VAL A 14 -1.31 1.27 1.82
CA VAL A 14 -1.03 1.74 0.47
C VAL A 14 -0.99 3.26 0.43
N CYS A 15 -0.03 3.77 -0.34
CA CYS A 15 0.04 5.17 -0.69
C CYS A 15 -0.85 5.41 -1.91
N MET A 16 -1.85 6.27 -1.77
CA MET A 16 -2.71 6.70 -2.90
C MET A 16 -2.04 7.75 -3.80
N GLY A 17 -0.79 8.13 -3.50
CA GLY A 17 -0.01 9.06 -4.31
C GLY A 17 0.52 8.43 -5.59
N THR A 18 1.17 9.25 -6.42
CA THR A 18 1.79 8.85 -7.69
C THR A 18 2.83 7.74 -7.56
N CYS A 19 3.45 7.61 -6.37
CA CYS A 19 4.45 6.59 -6.09
C CYS A 19 3.87 5.18 -5.90
N GLN A 20 2.55 5.05 -5.63
CA GLN A 20 1.85 3.77 -5.46
C GLN A 20 2.57 2.79 -4.52
N ALA A 21 3.20 3.31 -3.46
CA ALA A 21 3.90 2.49 -2.48
C ALA A 21 2.94 1.56 -1.75
N VAL A 22 3.37 0.33 -1.48
CA VAL A 22 2.61 -0.66 -0.69
C VAL A 22 3.54 -1.19 0.38
N ILE A 23 3.05 -1.21 1.61
CA ILE A 23 3.78 -1.71 2.78
C ILE A 23 2.91 -2.67 3.57
N THR A 24 3.54 -3.47 4.40
CA THR A 24 2.84 -4.35 5.37
C THR A 24 2.54 -3.60 6.67
N ASP A 25 1.62 -4.14 7.46
CA ASP A 25 1.30 -3.65 8.80
C ASP A 25 2.52 -3.66 9.73
N GLU A 26 3.45 -4.62 9.59
CA GLU A 26 4.72 -4.62 10.32
C GLU A 26 5.57 -3.38 9.99
N GLN A 27 5.63 -3.00 8.71
CA GLN A 27 6.33 -1.79 8.28
C GLN A 27 5.61 -0.53 8.79
N TYR A 28 4.29 -0.53 8.75
CA TYR A 28 3.46 0.57 9.28
C TYR A 28 3.68 0.75 10.79
N LYS A 29 3.63 -0.34 11.57
CA LYS A 29 3.95 -0.37 13.02
C LYS A 29 5.41 -0.03 13.30
N GLY A 30 6.31 -0.32 12.37
CA GLY A 30 7.71 0.11 12.40
C GLY A 30 7.92 1.61 12.19
N GLY A 31 6.86 2.38 11.92
CA GLY A 31 6.89 3.84 11.78
C GLY A 31 6.75 4.34 10.34
N LEU A 32 6.64 3.45 9.35
CA LEU A 32 6.35 3.84 7.97
C LEU A 32 4.85 4.08 7.81
N THR A 33 4.30 5.10 8.48
CA THR A 33 2.86 5.39 8.44
C THR A 33 2.47 6.37 7.34
N ALA A 34 3.44 6.87 6.56
CA ALA A 34 3.24 7.87 5.53
C ALA A 34 4.04 7.55 4.25
N CYS A 35 3.61 8.12 3.13
CA CYS A 35 4.32 7.97 1.85
C CYS A 35 5.73 8.57 1.96
N GLY A 36 6.76 7.72 1.88
CA GLY A 36 8.16 8.14 2.04
C GLY A 36 8.90 8.48 0.75
N ALA A 37 8.35 8.16 -0.42
CA ALA A 37 9.04 8.34 -1.70
C ALA A 37 9.18 9.83 -2.05
N GLU A 38 10.40 10.25 -2.40
CA GLU A 38 10.69 11.66 -2.74
C GLU A 38 9.97 12.13 -4.00
N SER A 39 9.70 11.21 -4.94
CA SER A 39 8.94 11.47 -6.16
C SER A 39 7.42 11.37 -5.99
N CYS A 40 6.94 11.10 -4.76
CA CYS A 40 5.51 11.01 -4.50
C CYS A 40 4.93 12.41 -4.30
N ASP A 41 3.87 12.72 -5.04
CA ASP A 41 3.11 13.96 -4.83
C ASP A 41 2.53 14.03 -3.40
N MET A 42 2.13 12.87 -2.87
CA MET A 42 1.61 12.72 -1.51
C MET A 42 2.70 12.40 -0.47
N LYS A 43 3.97 12.78 -0.70
CA LYS A 43 5.03 12.55 0.29
C LYS A 43 4.65 13.14 1.66
N GLY A 44 4.77 12.35 2.71
CA GLY A 44 4.40 12.73 4.07
C GLY A 44 2.90 12.59 4.40
N HIS A 45 2.04 12.26 3.43
CA HIS A 45 0.64 11.91 3.72
C HIS A 45 0.52 10.49 4.27
N PRO A 46 -0.43 10.25 5.18
CA PRO A 46 -0.63 8.94 5.78
C PRO A 46 -1.04 7.88 4.75
N LEU A 47 -0.60 6.65 4.98
CA LEU A 47 -0.97 5.50 4.16
C LEU A 47 -2.37 5.01 4.55
N GLY A 48 -3.20 4.74 3.56
CA GLY A 48 -4.54 4.15 3.76
C GLY A 48 -4.46 2.63 3.84
N LYS A 49 -5.43 1.98 4.46
CA LYS A 49 -5.58 0.52 4.30
C LYS A 49 -6.02 0.21 2.87
N GLY A 50 -5.46 -0.84 2.30
CA GLY A 50 -5.81 -1.23 0.94
C GLY A 50 -4.77 -2.15 0.33
N HIS A 51 -4.93 -2.44 -0.95
CA HIS A 51 -4.12 -3.42 -1.67
C HIS A 51 -3.71 -2.90 -3.04
N LYS A 52 -2.71 -3.54 -3.64
CA LYS A 52 -2.36 -3.31 -5.04
C LYS A 52 -3.25 -4.17 -5.93
N ASP A 53 -4.00 -3.55 -6.81
CA ASP A 53 -4.76 -4.25 -7.83
C ASP A 53 -3.80 -4.81 -8.88
N GLU A 54 -3.79 -6.13 -9.06
CA GLU A 54 -2.87 -6.81 -9.99
C GLU A 54 -3.26 -6.60 -11.46
N ALA A 55 -4.53 -6.31 -11.74
CA ALA A 55 -5.03 -6.11 -13.10
C ALA A 55 -4.61 -4.75 -13.68
N THR A 56 -4.66 -3.70 -12.87
CA THR A 56 -4.35 -2.32 -13.26
C THR A 56 -2.99 -1.87 -12.76
N GLY A 57 -2.41 -2.58 -11.80
CA GLY A 57 -1.17 -2.21 -11.11
C GLY A 57 -1.32 -1.03 -10.17
N LYS A 58 -2.54 -0.55 -9.91
CA LYS A 58 -2.83 0.63 -9.07
C LYS A 58 -3.20 0.23 -7.65
N ASN A 59 -2.97 1.13 -6.70
CA ASN A 59 -3.44 0.92 -5.33
C ASN A 59 -4.93 1.21 -5.23
N VAL A 60 -5.64 0.33 -4.54
CA VAL A 60 -7.06 0.43 -4.21
C VAL A 60 -7.19 0.57 -2.71
N SER A 61 -7.84 1.65 -2.26
CA SER A 61 -8.12 1.84 -0.84
C SER A 61 -9.30 0.96 -0.44
N GLU A 62 -9.16 0.25 0.69
CA GLU A 62 -10.30 -0.34 1.39
C GLU A 62 -10.76 0.71 2.41
N GLU A 63 -11.88 1.36 2.11
CA GLU A 63 -12.58 2.31 2.98
C GLU A 63 -13.49 1.62 4.00
#